data_AF-A0A7V9IJB0-F1
#
_entry.id   AF-A0A7V9IJB0-F1
#
_cell.length_a   1.000
_cell.length_b   1.000
_cell.length_c   1.000
_cell.angle_alpha   90.00
_cell.angle_beta   90.00
_cell.angle_gamma   90.00
#
_symmetry.space_group_name_H-M   'P 1'
#
loop_
_entity.id
_entity.type
_entity.pdbx_description
1 polymer ?
#
loop_
_entity_poly.entity_id
_entity_poly.type
_entity_poly.pdbx_seq_one_letter_code
_entity_poly.pdbx_strand_id
1 'polypeptide(L)'
;MQRTEDTGQSGSDNYVRNSVKAVIDAYDGSVTFYVVDDADPILKTWQSVYPDLFTPGDEVPDELREHFRYPEDLFRVQTELYSKYRLEAADFFDRQGAWSVAQAPSIAPRSEGADTAVP
;
A
#
# COMPACT_ATOMS: atom_id res chain seq x y z
N MET A 1 -4.94 16.36 11.67
CA MET A 1 -4.62 14.99 11.22
C MET A 1 -5.65 14.59 10.17
N GLN A 2 -5.58 15.13 8.96
CA GLN A 2 -6.46 14.71 7.86
C GLN A 2 -5.89 13.40 7.34
N ARG A 3 -6.52 12.27 7.72
CA ARG A 3 -6.21 10.97 7.14
C ARG A 3 -6.82 10.96 5.75
N THR A 4 -5.97 10.92 4.76
CA THR A 4 -6.31 10.83 3.34
C THR A 4 -7.26 9.66 3.12
N GLU A 5 -8.51 9.95 2.74
CA GLU A 5 -9.58 8.96 2.44
C GLU A 5 -9.27 8.09 1.20
N ASP A 6 -8.08 8.27 0.61
CA ASP A 6 -7.65 7.66 -0.65
C ASP A 6 -6.98 6.29 -0.46
N THR A 7 -6.85 5.82 0.78
CA THR A 7 -6.43 4.45 1.07
C THR A 7 -7.56 3.66 1.66
N GLY A 8 -7.73 2.42 1.19
CA GLY A 8 -8.75 1.48 1.67
C GLY A 8 -8.58 1.01 3.12
N GLN A 9 -7.78 1.72 3.94
CA GLN A 9 -7.54 1.43 5.35
C GLN A 9 -8.16 2.52 6.22
N SER A 10 -9.07 2.09 7.10
CA SER A 10 -9.69 2.91 8.14
C SER A 10 -8.74 3.09 9.33
N GLY A 11 -8.92 4.17 10.09
CA GLY A 11 -8.17 4.40 11.34
C GLY A 11 -8.42 3.35 12.45
N SER A 12 -9.39 2.45 12.26
CA SER A 12 -9.69 1.31 13.13
C SER A 12 -8.91 0.04 12.80
N ASP A 13 -8.22 0.00 11.67
CA ASP A 13 -7.61 -1.23 11.18
C ASP A 13 -6.31 -1.51 11.95
N ASN A 14 -6.24 -2.70 12.55
CA ASN A 14 -5.12 -3.13 13.40
C ASN A 14 -4.25 -4.20 12.74
N TYR A 15 -4.59 -4.61 11.52
CA TYR A 15 -3.91 -5.68 10.79
C TYR A 15 -3.79 -5.34 9.32
N VAL A 16 -2.58 -5.43 8.78
CA VAL A 16 -2.31 -5.23 7.35
C VAL A 16 -1.08 -6.06 6.95
N ARG A 17 -1.19 -6.79 5.83
CA ARG A 17 -0.14 -7.65 5.27
C ARG A 17 -0.17 -7.63 3.74
N ASN A 18 0.96 -7.95 3.12
CA ASN A 18 1.09 -8.09 1.66
C ASN A 18 1.08 -9.58 1.28
N SER A 19 -0.01 -10.27 1.59
CA SER A 19 -0.04 -11.73 1.57
C SER A 19 -0.29 -12.33 0.19
N VAL A 20 -0.99 -11.60 -0.69
CA VAL A 20 -1.41 -12.07 -2.02
C VAL A 20 -1.20 -10.96 -3.06
N LYS A 21 -0.83 -11.37 -4.28
CA LYS A 21 -0.83 -10.53 -5.47
C LYS A 21 -1.84 -11.06 -6.48
N ALA A 22 -2.77 -10.21 -6.89
CA ALA A 22 -3.69 -10.51 -7.97
C ALA A 22 -3.10 -10.03 -9.30
N VAL A 23 -3.08 -10.89 -10.30
CA VAL A 23 -2.60 -10.62 -11.64
C VAL A 23 -3.76 -10.84 -12.59
N ILE A 24 -3.99 -9.89 -13.49
CA ILE A 24 -5.09 -9.94 -14.44
C ILE A 24 -4.48 -10.15 -15.82
N ASP A 25 -4.92 -11.18 -16.52
CA ASP A 25 -4.60 -11.37 -17.93
C ASP A 25 -5.32 -10.28 -18.76
N ALA A 26 -4.55 -9.55 -19.57
CA ALA A 26 -5.08 -8.42 -20.32
C ALA A 26 -5.93 -8.82 -21.54
N TYR A 27 -5.82 -10.06 -22.01
CA TYR A 27 -6.54 -10.57 -23.18
C TYR A 27 -7.91 -11.13 -22.81
N ASP A 28 -7.99 -11.96 -21.76
CA ASP A 28 -9.23 -12.63 -21.36
C ASP A 28 -9.83 -12.15 -20.04
N GLY A 29 -9.08 -11.36 -19.26
CA GLY A 29 -9.53 -10.82 -17.97
C GLY A 29 -9.49 -11.84 -16.83
N SER A 30 -8.90 -13.02 -17.02
CA SER A 30 -8.72 -14.00 -15.97
C SER A 30 -7.85 -13.42 -14.84
N VAL A 31 -8.19 -13.77 -13.61
CA VAL A 31 -7.49 -13.29 -12.41
C VAL A 31 -6.80 -14.47 -11.75
N THR A 32 -5.49 -14.35 -11.56
CA THR A 32 -4.69 -15.32 -10.82
C THR A 32 -4.21 -14.70 -9.51
N PHE A 33 -4.41 -15.40 -8.41
CA PHE A 33 -3.99 -14.95 -7.07
C PHE A 33 -2.73 -15.69 -6.65
N TYR A 34 -1.60 -15.01 -6.63
CA TYR A 34 -0.32 -15.57 -6.20
C TYR A 34 -0.06 -15.30 -4.72
N VAL A 35 0.33 -16.34 -4.00
CA VAL A 35 0.71 -16.26 -2.58
C VAL A 35 2.10 -15.64 -2.46
N VAL A 36 2.23 -14.59 -1.64
CA VAL A 36 3.51 -13.90 -1.37
C VAL A 36 4.01 -14.12 0.06
N ASP A 37 3.09 -14.16 1.04
CA ASP A 37 3.42 -14.45 2.44
C ASP A 37 2.62 -15.68 2.89
N ASP A 38 3.26 -16.85 2.84
CA ASP A 38 2.66 -18.13 3.23
C ASP A 38 2.51 -18.26 4.76
N ALA A 39 3.11 -17.36 5.54
CA ALA A 39 3.04 -17.38 7.00
C ALA A 39 1.78 -16.70 7.54
N ASP A 40 1.05 -15.94 6.71
CA ASP A 40 -0.15 -15.21 7.13
C ASP A 40 -1.29 -16.15 7.59
N PRO A 41 -1.72 -16.09 8.87
CA PRO A 41 -2.79 -16.94 9.38
C PRO A 41 -4.16 -16.66 8.72
N ILE A 42 -4.42 -15.42 8.28
CA ILE A 42 -5.65 -15.08 7.57
C ILE A 42 -5.64 -15.76 6.21
N LEU A 43 -4.54 -15.66 5.46
CA LEU A 43 -4.40 -16.33 4.17
C LEU A 43 -4.56 -17.85 4.29
N LYS A 44 -3.93 -18.49 5.28
CA LYS A 44 -4.06 -19.93 5.52
C LYS A 44 -5.51 -20.37 5.72
N THR A 45 -6.30 -19.54 6.38
CA THR A 45 -7.74 -19.79 6.57
C THR A 45 -8.48 -19.74 5.23
N TRP A 46 -8.23 -18.71 4.41
CA TRP A 46 -8.84 -18.60 3.08
C TRP A 46 -8.43 -19.74 2.14
N GLN A 47 -7.16 -20.14 2.15
CA GLN A 47 -6.70 -21.31 1.38
C GLN A 47 -7.38 -22.61 1.83
N SER A 48 -7.68 -22.75 3.12
CA SER A 48 -8.40 -23.92 3.64
C SER A 48 -9.85 -23.96 3.16
N VAL A 49 -10.49 -22.81 2.97
CA VAL A 49 -11.87 -22.70 2.48
C VAL A 49 -11.93 -22.81 0.95
N TYR A 50 -10.95 -22.26 0.24
CA TYR A 50 -10.87 -22.21 -1.23
C TYR A 50 -9.53 -22.75 -1.73
N PRO A 51 -9.35 -24.09 -1.76
CA PRO A 51 -8.06 -24.70 -2.09
C PRO A 51 -7.57 -24.39 -3.50
N ASP A 52 -8.49 -24.21 -4.46
CA ASP A 52 -8.14 -23.99 -5.87
C ASP A 52 -8.04 -22.51 -6.26
N LEU A 53 -8.29 -21.58 -5.33
CA LEU A 53 -8.32 -20.14 -5.63
C LEU A 53 -6.93 -19.50 -5.66
N PHE A 54 -5.99 -20.06 -4.90
CA PHE A 54 -4.67 -19.47 -4.69
C PHE A 54 -3.58 -20.32 -5.34
N THR A 55 -2.73 -19.65 -6.12
CA THR A 55 -1.57 -20.24 -6.77
C THR A 55 -0.33 -20.04 -5.89
N PRO A 56 0.49 -21.08 -5.66
CA PRO A 56 1.76 -20.96 -4.95
C PRO A 56 2.66 -19.87 -5.53
N GLY A 57 3.38 -19.15 -4.66
CA GLY A 57 4.30 -18.09 -5.07
C GLY A 57 5.46 -18.56 -5.94
N ASP A 58 5.80 -19.85 -5.85
CA ASP A 58 6.85 -20.48 -6.66
C ASP A 58 6.45 -20.61 -8.14
N GLU A 59 5.15 -20.63 -8.44
CA GLU A 59 4.61 -20.72 -9.80
C GLU A 59 4.54 -19.34 -10.50
N VAL A 60 4.86 -18.25 -9.80
CA VAL A 60 4.95 -16.91 -10.41
C VAL A 60 6.08 -16.92 -11.46
N PRO A 61 5.83 -16.46 -12.71
CA PRO A 61 6.89 -16.27 -13.70
C PRO A 61 7.95 -15.27 -13.23
N ASP A 62 9.23 -15.52 -13.53
CA ASP A 62 10.34 -14.69 -13.03
C ASP A 62 10.22 -13.22 -13.45
N GLU A 63 9.90 -12.96 -14.72
CA GLU A 63 9.68 -11.60 -15.24
C GLU A 63 8.59 -10.86 -14.45
N LEU A 64 7.51 -11.56 -14.08
CA LEU A 64 6.42 -10.98 -13.31
C LEU A 64 6.83 -10.71 -11.86
N ARG A 65 7.58 -11.64 -11.26
CA ARG A 65 8.11 -11.52 -9.90
C ARG A 65 9.04 -10.32 -9.76
N GLU A 66 9.87 -10.04 -10.76
CA GLU A 66 10.75 -8.86 -10.80
C GLU A 66 9.99 -7.54 -10.76
N HIS A 67 8.73 -7.52 -11.21
CA HIS A 67 7.88 -6.34 -11.21
C HIS A 67 6.99 -6.20 -9.96
N PHE A 68 7.09 -7.11 -9.00
CA PHE A 68 6.35 -6.99 -7.75
C PHE A 68 6.80 -5.76 -6.96
N ARG A 69 5.88 -4.79 -6.83
CA ARG A 69 6.11 -3.59 -6.02
C ARG A 69 5.65 -3.80 -4.58
N TYR A 70 6.41 -3.20 -3.67
CA TYR A 70 5.99 -3.05 -2.29
C TYR A 70 4.78 -2.12 -2.22
N PRO A 71 3.71 -2.48 -1.49
CA PRO A 71 2.53 -1.62 -1.39
C PRO A 71 2.85 -0.28 -0.72
N GLU A 72 2.49 0.83 -1.39
CA GLU A 72 2.71 2.19 -0.90
C GLU A 72 2.04 2.43 0.46
N ASP A 73 0.83 1.91 0.64
CA ASP A 73 0.05 2.08 1.88
C ASP A 73 0.76 1.46 3.09
N LEU A 74 1.36 0.28 2.91
CA LEU A 74 2.17 -0.36 3.96
C LEU A 74 3.39 0.49 4.29
N PHE A 75 4.06 1.02 3.27
CA PHE A 75 5.22 1.89 3.46
C PHE A 75 4.83 3.18 4.22
N ARG A 76 3.66 3.73 3.93
CA ARG A 76 3.16 4.93 4.60
C ARG A 76 2.84 4.67 6.07
N VAL A 77 2.17 3.56 6.40
CA VAL A 77 1.89 3.16 7.79
C VAL A 77 3.20 2.99 8.57
N GLN A 78 4.19 2.32 7.98
CA GLN A 78 5.50 2.12 8.62
C GLN A 78 6.24 3.44 8.84
N THR A 79 6.22 4.33 7.85
CA THR A 79 6.89 5.63 7.94
C THR A 79 6.21 6.53 8.98
N GLU A 80 4.88 6.52 9.08
CA GLU A 80 4.14 7.25 10.11
C GLU A 80 4.43 6.71 11.52
N LEU A 81 4.54 5.38 11.67
CA LEU A 81 4.93 4.79 12.95
C LEU A 81 6.36 5.17 13.32
N TYR A 82 7.28 5.05 12.37
CA TYR A 82 8.69 5.38 12.56
C TYR A 82 8.87 6.86 12.91
N SER A 83 8.15 7.78 12.27
CA SER A 83 8.25 9.22 12.57
C SER A 83 7.83 9.56 14.00
N LYS A 84 6.93 8.79 14.60
CA LYS A 84 6.47 8.98 15.99
C LYS A 84 7.42 8.36 17.02
N TYR A 85 8.00 7.20 16.72
CA TYR A 85 8.71 6.38 17.71
C TYR A 85 10.23 6.29 17.49
N ARG A 86 10.78 7.04 16.54
CA ARG A 86 12.24 7.11 16.31
C ARG A 86 13.00 7.97 17.35
N LEU A 87 12.30 8.76 18.16
CA LEU A 87 12.94 9.58 19.20
C LEU A 87 13.15 8.77 20.49
N GLU A 88 14.29 9.00 21.15
CA GLU A 88 14.54 8.50 22.50
C GLU A 88 13.48 9.06 23.47
N ALA A 89 13.11 8.29 24.50
CA ALA A 89 12.00 8.64 25.38
C ALA A 89 12.15 10.02 26.05
N ALA A 90 13.39 10.46 26.30
CA ALA A 90 13.70 11.78 26.83
C ALA A 90 13.35 12.92 25.85
N ASP A 91 13.63 12.74 24.56
CA ASP A 91 13.41 13.75 23.52
C ASP A 91 11.95 13.78 23.02
N PHE A 92 11.22 12.67 23.20
CA PHE A 92 9.79 12.56 22.82
C PHE A 92 8.90 13.52 23.63
N PHE A 93 9.16 13.68 24.94
CA PHE A 93 8.38 14.58 25.79
C PHE A 93 8.71 16.06 25.57
N ASP A 94 9.93 16.38 25.16
CA ASP A 94 10.38 17.75 24.88
C ASP A 94 9.95 18.28 23.51
N ARG A 95 9.35 17.44 22.64
CA ARG A 95 8.82 17.78 21.30
C ARG A 95 9.83 18.51 20.38
N GLN A 96 11.12 18.41 20.64
CA GLN A 96 12.16 18.96 19.78
C GLN A 96 12.60 17.89 18.77
N GLY A 97 12.58 18.21 17.47
CA GLY A 97 13.11 17.33 16.41
C GLY A 97 12.12 16.43 15.67
N ALA A 98 10.80 16.65 15.80
CA ALA A 98 9.81 15.91 15.03
C ALA A 98 9.99 16.14 13.50
N TRP A 99 10.23 15.06 12.76
CA TRP A 99 10.29 15.10 11.28
C TRP A 99 8.89 15.37 10.73
N SER A 100 8.76 16.40 9.89
CA SER A 100 7.56 16.59 9.08
C SER A 100 7.67 15.73 7.83
N VAL A 101 6.74 14.78 7.66
CA VAL A 101 6.67 13.97 6.44
C VAL A 101 6.33 14.88 5.27
N ALA A 102 7.20 14.92 4.26
CA ALA A 102 6.97 15.70 3.05
C ALA A 102 5.63 15.31 2.43
N GLN A 103 4.78 16.31 2.15
CA GLN A 103 3.55 16.08 1.39
C GLN A 103 3.96 15.72 -0.04
N ALA A 104 3.34 14.68 -0.60
CA ALA A 104 3.56 14.31 -1.99
C ALA A 104 3.32 15.52 -2.92
N PRO A 105 4.07 15.64 -4.04
CA PRO A 105 3.81 16.69 -5.01
C PRO A 105 2.36 16.60 -5.48
N SER A 106 1.69 17.75 -5.56
CA SER A 106 0.31 17.83 -6.02
C SER A 106 0.20 17.23 -7.44
N ILE A 107 -0.46 16.07 -7.58
CA ILE A 107 -0.79 15.44 -8.87
C ILE A 107 -1.98 16.16 -9.55
N ALA A 108 -2.38 17.34 -9.07
CA ALA A 108 -3.36 18.14 -9.77
C ALA A 108 -2.76 18.62 -11.10
N PRO A 109 -3.23 18.14 -12.27
CA PRO A 109 -2.84 18.77 -13.52
C PRO A 109 -3.27 20.23 -13.43
N ARG A 110 -2.33 21.15 -13.64
CA ARG A 110 -2.63 22.56 -13.79
C ARG A 110 -3.60 22.67 -14.96
N SER A 111 -4.89 22.86 -14.68
CA SER A 111 -5.84 23.29 -15.69
C SER A 111 -5.46 24.72 -16.06
N GLU A 112 -4.65 24.86 -17.11
CA GLU A 112 -4.45 26.13 -17.81
C GLU A 112 -5.83 26.57 -18.30
N GLY A 113 -6.43 27.51 -17.56
CA GLY A 113 -7.65 28.17 -17.96
C GLY A 113 -7.39 28.88 -19.27
N ALA A 114 -8.11 28.46 -20.31
CA ALA A 114 -8.32 29.24 -21.50
C ALA A 114 -9.00 30.55 -21.07
N ASP A 115 -8.21 31.61 -20.90
CA ASP A 115 -8.73 32.95 -20.73
C ASP A 115 -9.24 33.42 -22.10
N THR A 116 -10.53 33.19 -22.28
CA THR A 116 -11.33 33.69 -23.38
C THR A 116 -11.36 35.21 -23.34
N ALA A 117 -10.87 35.80 -24.43
CA ALA A 117 -11.01 37.21 -24.78
C ALA A 117 -12.43 37.76 -24.57
N VAL A 118 -12.56 38.95 -23.97
CA VAL A 118 -13.63 39.94 -24.19
C VAL A 118 -13.19 41.32 -23.64
N PRO A 119 -13.63 42.48 -24.16
CA PRO A 119 -13.92 42.90 -25.54
C PRO A 119 -12.88 43.89 -26.11
#